data_AF-A0A4Q3FNI2-F1
#
_entry.id   AF-A0A4Q3FNI2-F1
#
_cell.length_a   1.000
_cell.length_b   1.000
_cell.length_c   1.000
_cell.angle_alpha   90.00
_cell.angle_beta   90.00
_cell.angle_gamma   90.00
#
_symmetry.space_group_name_H-M   'P 1'
#
loop_
_entity.id
_entity.type
_entity.pdbx_description
1 polymer ?
#
loop_
_entity_poly.entity_id
_entity_poly.type
_entity_poly.pdbx_seq_one_letter_code
_entity_poly.pdbx_strand_id
1 'polypeptide(L)'
;VTLIGATTENPSFEVISALLSRCQIYILQNLTEEELISLLQKAIKTDAVFSTKKIEIAEYEALIRLSGGDARKLLNIFELLVNALDSDEINITNKTVLDNVQQNMALYDKAGEQHYDIISAFIKSIRGSDPNAAVYWLARMIAGGEDASFIARRLLILASEDIGNANPNALLLANTCFQSVNVIGWPESRIILSQTVVYLATSAKSNASYEAIGKAQQLVAQTGDLPVPLHLRNAPTKLMKNIGYGAAYQYAHAFEGNFADQEYLPENISGTKFYQPGQNSAEAKAQEHLKKLWKGKYGY
;
A
#
# COMPACT_ATOMS: atom_id res chain seq x y z
N VAL A 1 30.73 -9.42 -19.51
CA VAL A 1 29.26 -9.33 -19.68
C VAL A 1 28.86 -7.91 -19.32
N THR A 2 28.07 -7.24 -20.16
CA THR A 2 27.48 -5.93 -19.84
C THR A 2 26.04 -6.16 -19.45
N LEU A 3 25.65 -5.74 -18.24
CA LEU A 3 24.28 -5.87 -17.73
C LEU A 3 23.55 -4.54 -17.93
N ILE A 4 22.38 -4.58 -18.56
CA ILE A 4 21.48 -3.44 -18.70
C ILE A 4 20.15 -3.85 -18.07
N GLY A 5 19.74 -3.14 -17.02
CA GLY A 5 18.45 -3.33 -16.35
C GLY A 5 17.59 -2.08 -16.49
N ALA A 6 16.28 -2.26 -16.63
CA ALA A 6 15.30 -1.19 -16.64
C ALA A 6 14.24 -1.45 -15.57
N THR A 7 13.85 -0.40 -14.85
CA THR A 7 12.83 -0.45 -13.79
C THR A 7 12.07 0.88 -13.78
N THR A 8 10.78 0.82 -13.45
CA THR A 8 9.95 1.99 -13.12
C THR A 8 10.01 2.33 -11.63
N GLU A 9 10.41 1.36 -10.80
CA GLU A 9 10.58 1.52 -9.36
C GLU A 9 11.96 2.10 -9.04
N ASN A 10 12.08 2.82 -7.92
CA ASN A 10 13.35 3.39 -7.51
C ASN A 10 14.38 2.27 -7.22
N PRO A 11 15.52 2.23 -7.96
CA PRO A 11 16.50 1.16 -7.85
C PRO A 11 17.07 0.97 -6.44
N SER A 12 17.07 2.00 -5.59
CA SER A 12 17.63 1.90 -4.24
C SER A 12 16.83 1.00 -3.30
N PHE A 13 15.55 0.74 -3.60
CA PHE A 13 14.69 -0.11 -2.77
C PHE A 13 14.64 -1.57 -3.26
N GLU A 14 14.69 -1.77 -4.58
CA GLU A 14 14.41 -3.08 -5.20
C GLU A 14 15.69 -3.80 -5.69
N VAL A 15 16.83 -3.11 -5.79
CA VAL A 15 18.09 -3.69 -6.30
C VAL A 15 19.14 -3.78 -5.20
N ILE A 16 19.75 -4.97 -5.05
CA ILE A 16 20.80 -5.21 -4.05
C ILE A 16 22.02 -4.30 -4.25
N SER A 17 22.63 -3.86 -3.15
CA SER A 17 23.76 -2.93 -3.17
C SER A 17 24.97 -3.43 -3.97
N ALA A 18 25.18 -4.76 -4.02
CA ALA A 18 26.27 -5.38 -4.78
C ALA A 18 26.15 -5.13 -6.30
N LEU A 19 24.92 -5.05 -6.83
CA LEU A 19 24.64 -4.70 -8.22
C LEU A 19 24.76 -3.19 -8.44
N LEU A 20 24.14 -2.38 -7.57
CA LEU A 20 24.19 -0.92 -7.66
C LEU A 20 25.63 -0.37 -7.64
N SER A 21 26.52 -1.00 -6.87
CA SER A 21 27.94 -0.60 -6.83
C SER A 21 28.70 -0.77 -8.16
N ARG A 22 28.14 -1.52 -9.11
CA ARG A 22 28.74 -1.86 -10.41
C ARG A 22 27.89 -1.43 -11.60
N CYS A 23 26.76 -0.75 -11.36
CA CYS A 23 25.85 -0.28 -12.38
C CYS A 23 25.73 1.24 -12.32
N GLN A 24 25.79 1.90 -13.48
CA GLN A 24 25.50 3.32 -13.58
C GLN A 24 24.00 3.53 -13.67
N ILE A 25 23.47 4.44 -12.86
CA ILE A 25 22.03 4.76 -12.84
C ILE A 25 21.78 5.94 -13.79
N TYR A 26 20.86 5.73 -14.73
CA TYR A 26 20.34 6.77 -15.62
C TYR A 26 18.86 6.96 -15.32
N ILE A 27 18.46 8.20 -15.03
CA ILE A 27 17.06 8.55 -14.85
C ILE A 27 16.52 8.96 -16.21
N LEU A 28 15.55 8.20 -16.72
CA LEU A 28 14.82 8.54 -17.93
C LEU A 28 13.58 9.33 -17.53
N GLN A 29 13.31 10.41 -18.25
CA GLN A 29 12.11 11.21 -18.09
C GLN A 29 11.05 10.76 -19.09
N ASN A 30 9.79 11.09 -18.79
CA ASN A 30 8.71 10.95 -19.75
C ASN A 30 8.97 11.81 -20.98
N LEU A 31 8.49 11.36 -22.14
CA LEU A 31 8.64 12.09 -23.39
C LEU A 31 7.78 13.35 -23.38
N THR A 32 8.28 14.41 -23.99
CA THR A 32 7.51 15.63 -24.23
C THR A 32 6.47 15.40 -25.33
N GLU A 33 5.48 16.30 -25.39
CA GLU A 33 4.47 16.30 -26.44
C GLU A 33 5.10 16.33 -27.85
N GLU A 34 6.14 17.15 -28.04
CA GLU A 34 6.85 17.29 -29.32
C GLU A 34 7.57 16.00 -29.71
N GLU A 35 8.19 15.31 -28.74
CA GLU A 35 8.85 14.02 -28.95
C GLU A 35 7.86 12.92 -29.30
N LEU A 36 6.70 12.89 -28.64
CA LEU A 36 5.62 11.96 -28.91
C LEU A 36 5.01 12.16 -30.31
N ILE A 37 4.79 13.41 -30.72
CA ILE A 37 4.33 13.75 -32.08
C ILE A 37 5.38 13.30 -33.10
N SER A 38 6.66 13.58 -32.86
CA SER A 38 7.76 13.16 -33.73
C SER A 38 7.81 11.63 -33.88
N LEU A 39 7.60 10.90 -32.78
CA LEU A 39 7.56 9.44 -32.77
C LEU A 39 6.41 8.88 -33.63
N LEU A 40 5.21 9.47 -33.53
CA LEU A 40 4.08 9.07 -34.38
C LEU A 40 4.35 9.34 -35.86
N GLN A 41 4.86 10.52 -36.20
CA GLN A 41 5.20 10.86 -37.57
C GLN A 41 6.27 9.92 -38.14
N LYS A 42 7.23 9.52 -37.30
CA LYS A 42 8.23 8.51 -37.67
C LYS A 42 7.55 7.16 -37.92
N ALA A 43 6.71 6.69 -37.00
CA ALA A 43 6.00 5.42 -37.14
C ALA A 43 5.17 5.37 -38.45
N ILE A 44 4.39 6.41 -38.75
CA ILE A 44 3.61 6.53 -40.00
C ILE A 44 4.49 6.37 -41.24
N LYS A 45 5.70 6.95 -41.23
CA LYS A 45 6.59 6.94 -42.40
C LYS A 45 7.43 5.67 -42.53
N THR A 46 7.85 5.08 -41.43
CA THR A 46 8.89 4.03 -41.43
C THR A 46 8.39 2.64 -41.10
N ASP A 47 7.22 2.51 -40.47
CA ASP A 47 6.67 1.21 -40.15
C ASP A 47 6.15 0.50 -41.41
N ALA A 48 6.40 -0.80 -41.52
CA ALA A 48 6.08 -1.58 -42.72
C ALA A 48 4.57 -1.69 -42.98
N VAL A 49 3.73 -1.60 -41.95
CA VAL A 49 2.28 -1.65 -42.06
C VAL A 49 1.70 -0.25 -42.19
N PHE A 50 2.15 0.71 -41.38
CA PHE A 50 1.56 2.05 -41.42
C PHE A 50 1.92 2.84 -42.68
N SER A 51 3.12 2.63 -43.24
CA SER A 51 3.57 3.33 -44.45
C SER A 51 2.81 2.95 -45.72
N THR A 52 2.06 1.85 -45.72
CA THR A 52 1.21 1.44 -46.85
C THR A 52 -0.17 2.11 -46.82
N LYS A 53 -0.56 2.71 -45.69
CA LYS A 53 -1.85 3.38 -45.49
C LYS A 53 -1.68 4.90 -45.56
N LYS A 54 -2.72 5.60 -46.00
CA LYS A 54 -2.79 7.06 -45.96
C LYS A 54 -3.38 7.50 -44.62
N ILE A 55 -2.50 7.68 -43.64
CA ILE A 55 -2.88 8.07 -42.28
C ILE A 55 -2.64 9.57 -42.08
N GLU A 56 -3.69 10.29 -41.71
CA GLU A 56 -3.63 11.69 -41.31
C GLU A 56 -4.12 11.83 -39.87
N ILE A 57 -3.32 12.48 -39.02
CA ILE A 57 -3.72 12.83 -37.66
C ILE A 57 -4.05 14.32 -37.67
N ALA A 58 -5.34 14.65 -37.60
CA ALA A 58 -5.82 16.02 -37.58
C ALA A 58 -5.66 16.67 -36.20
N GLU A 59 -5.75 15.87 -35.14
CA GLU A 59 -5.69 16.32 -33.75
C GLU A 59 -4.90 15.30 -32.90
N TYR A 60 -3.96 15.78 -32.10
CA TYR A 60 -3.04 14.91 -31.33
C TYR A 60 -3.38 14.86 -29.83
N GLU A 61 -4.17 15.81 -29.33
CA GLU A 61 -4.33 16.08 -27.90
C GLU A 61 -4.85 14.85 -27.14
N ALA A 62 -5.80 14.11 -27.72
CA ALA A 62 -6.33 12.90 -27.11
C ALA A 62 -5.29 11.77 -27.08
N LEU A 63 -4.52 11.56 -28.14
CA LEU A 63 -3.47 10.54 -28.19
C LEU A 63 -2.38 10.83 -27.15
N ILE A 64 -1.90 12.07 -27.10
CA ILE A 64 -0.86 12.50 -26.16
C ILE A 64 -1.37 12.37 -24.73
N ARG A 65 -2.56 12.89 -24.44
CA ARG A 65 -3.16 12.82 -23.10
C ARG A 65 -3.32 11.37 -22.63
N LEU A 66 -3.74 10.47 -23.49
CA LEU A 66 -3.93 9.05 -23.15
C LEU A 66 -2.61 8.29 -23.02
N SER A 67 -1.56 8.72 -23.72
CA SER A 67 -0.22 8.11 -23.57
C SER A 67 0.46 8.48 -22.24
N GLY A 68 0.17 9.66 -21.69
CA GLY A 68 0.76 10.14 -20.45
C GLY A 68 2.29 10.26 -20.48
N GLY A 69 2.89 10.50 -21.65
CA GLY A 69 4.35 10.57 -21.80
C GLY A 69 5.05 9.25 -22.16
N ASP A 70 4.30 8.13 -22.25
CA ASP A 70 4.83 6.80 -22.59
C ASP A 70 4.69 6.51 -24.10
N ALA A 71 5.85 6.39 -24.78
CA ALA A 71 5.95 6.05 -26.21
C ALA A 71 5.23 4.74 -26.58
N ARG A 72 5.37 3.70 -25.76
CA ARG A 72 4.79 2.39 -26.03
C ARG A 72 3.27 2.43 -25.88
N LYS A 73 2.75 3.11 -24.86
CA LYS A 73 1.29 3.35 -24.74
C LYS A 73 0.77 4.10 -25.96
N LEU A 74 1.45 5.16 -26.38
CA LEU A 74 1.07 5.96 -27.55
C LEU A 74 0.97 5.10 -28.82
N LEU A 75 2.02 4.33 -29.13
CA LEU A 75 2.08 3.49 -30.32
C LEU A 75 1.03 2.37 -30.28
N ASN A 76 0.79 1.77 -29.12
CA ASN A 76 -0.26 0.75 -28.97
C ASN A 76 -1.66 1.33 -29.21
N ILE A 77 -1.95 2.52 -28.68
CA ILE A 77 -3.23 3.21 -28.92
C ILE A 77 -3.38 3.54 -30.41
N PHE A 78 -2.31 4.05 -31.02
CA PHE A 78 -2.29 4.40 -32.43
C PHE A 78 -2.51 3.16 -33.33
N GLU A 79 -1.79 2.06 -33.07
CA GLU A 79 -1.96 0.79 -33.76
C GLU A 79 -3.40 0.26 -33.63
N LEU A 80 -3.96 0.29 -32.41
CA LEU A 80 -5.34 -0.13 -32.15
C LEU A 80 -6.33 0.68 -33.00
N LEU A 81 -6.16 1.99 -33.10
CA LEU A 81 -7.02 2.86 -33.90
C LEU A 81 -6.91 2.54 -35.39
N VAL A 82 -5.68 2.38 -35.88
CA VAL A 82 -5.43 2.04 -37.29
C VAL A 82 -6.04 0.70 -37.67
N ASN A 83 -5.99 -0.28 -36.76
CA ASN A 83 -6.59 -1.60 -36.95
C ASN A 83 -8.11 -1.58 -36.81
N ALA A 84 -8.66 -0.79 -35.88
CA ALA A 84 -10.11 -0.68 -35.68
C ALA A 84 -10.83 0.02 -36.84
N LEU A 85 -10.19 0.99 -37.47
CA LEU A 85 -10.76 1.73 -38.59
C LEU A 85 -10.69 0.96 -39.92
N ASP A 86 -9.82 -0.05 -40.00
CA ASP A 86 -9.67 -1.00 -41.12
C ASP A 86 -9.92 -0.40 -42.52
N SER A 87 -9.22 0.70 -42.83
CA SER A 87 -9.33 1.46 -44.09
C SER A 87 -7.94 1.82 -44.62
N ASP A 88 -7.83 2.05 -45.93
CA ASP A 88 -6.61 2.54 -46.58
C ASP A 88 -6.42 4.06 -46.39
N GLU A 89 -7.52 4.80 -46.20
CA GLU A 89 -7.51 6.20 -45.80
C GLU A 89 -8.04 6.34 -44.37
N ILE A 90 -7.19 6.80 -43.46
CA ILE A 90 -7.46 6.88 -42.02
C ILE A 90 -7.26 8.32 -41.57
N ASN A 91 -8.34 8.93 -41.04
CA ASN A 91 -8.27 10.25 -40.41
C ASN A 91 -8.54 10.11 -38.90
N ILE A 92 -7.54 10.48 -38.10
CA ILE A 92 -7.59 10.39 -36.64
C ILE A 92 -7.87 11.78 -36.06
N THR A 93 -8.98 11.87 -35.32
CA THR A 93 -9.41 13.05 -34.56
C THR A 93 -9.50 12.72 -33.08
N ASN A 94 -9.57 13.73 -32.22
CA ASN A 94 -9.77 13.54 -30.78
C ASN A 94 -11.04 12.73 -30.47
N LYS A 95 -12.09 12.91 -31.26
CA LYS A 95 -13.34 12.16 -31.13
C LYS A 95 -13.14 10.68 -31.50
N THR A 96 -12.51 10.40 -32.64
CA THR A 96 -12.21 9.03 -33.08
C THR A 96 -11.41 8.26 -32.04
N VAL A 97 -10.42 8.93 -31.42
CA VAL A 97 -9.60 8.35 -30.36
C VAL A 97 -10.48 7.99 -29.16
N LEU A 98 -11.31 8.92 -28.66
CA LEU A 98 -12.13 8.69 -27.48
C LEU A 98 -13.18 7.60 -27.68
N ASP A 99 -13.84 7.58 -28.84
CA ASP A 99 -14.92 6.63 -29.15
C ASP A 99 -14.39 5.17 -29.22
N ASN A 100 -13.15 4.97 -29.68
CA ASN A 100 -12.55 3.65 -29.86
C ASN A 100 -11.69 3.20 -28.66
N VAL A 101 -11.07 4.14 -27.94
CA VAL A 101 -10.22 3.80 -26.80
C VAL A 101 -11.06 3.57 -25.54
N GLN A 102 -12.20 4.25 -25.32
CA GLN A 102 -13.06 3.96 -24.16
C GLN A 102 -13.54 2.51 -24.08
N GLN A 103 -13.75 1.84 -25.22
CA GLN A 103 -14.13 0.42 -25.23
C GLN A 103 -12.98 -0.52 -24.80
N ASN A 104 -11.71 -0.08 -24.89
CA ASN A 104 -10.53 -0.90 -24.65
C ASN A 104 -9.68 -0.48 -23.43
N MET A 105 -9.79 0.77 -22.96
CA MET A 105 -9.04 1.30 -21.80
C MET A 105 -9.51 0.77 -20.44
N ALA A 106 -10.70 0.16 -20.37
CA ALA A 106 -11.14 -0.57 -19.18
C ALA A 106 -10.16 -1.71 -18.79
N LEU A 107 -9.19 -2.03 -19.65
CA LEU A 107 -8.21 -3.09 -19.44
C LEU A 107 -6.83 -2.62 -18.95
N TYR A 108 -6.43 -1.33 -19.02
CA TYR A 108 -5.01 -1.00 -18.82
C TYR A 108 -4.68 0.45 -18.40
N ASP A 109 -4.62 0.73 -17.09
CA ASP A 109 -3.55 1.58 -16.52
C ASP A 109 -3.34 1.32 -15.01
N LYS A 110 -2.39 0.44 -14.67
CA LYS A 110 -2.00 0.11 -13.28
C LYS A 110 -0.59 0.60 -12.90
N ALA A 111 0.08 1.43 -13.71
CA ALA A 111 1.55 1.61 -13.61
C ALA A 111 2.10 3.06 -13.65
N GLY A 112 1.27 4.09 -13.49
CA GLY A 112 1.71 5.49 -13.54
C GLY A 112 1.97 6.13 -12.16
N GLU A 113 2.76 7.21 -12.11
CA GLU A 113 3.00 8.07 -10.93
C GLU A 113 1.69 8.56 -10.28
N GLN A 114 0.67 8.85 -11.09
CA GLN A 114 -0.66 9.23 -10.61
C GLN A 114 -1.35 8.16 -9.75
N HIS A 115 -1.06 6.86 -9.96
CA HIS A 115 -1.59 5.79 -9.12
C HIS A 115 -1.11 5.97 -7.67
N TYR A 116 0.19 6.22 -7.48
CA TYR A 116 0.81 6.42 -6.17
C TYR A 116 0.28 7.68 -5.47
N ASP A 117 0.09 8.77 -6.21
CA ASP A 117 -0.46 10.00 -5.65
C ASP A 117 -1.93 9.85 -5.23
N ILE A 118 -2.74 9.18 -6.05
CA ILE A 118 -4.16 8.98 -5.74
C ILE A 118 -4.31 8.06 -4.51
N ILE A 119 -3.60 6.93 -4.44
CA ILE A 119 -3.70 6.05 -3.26
C ILE A 119 -3.13 6.72 -2.01
N SER A 120 -2.09 7.53 -2.16
CA SER A 120 -1.51 8.33 -1.08
C SER A 120 -2.51 9.36 -0.56
N ALA A 121 -3.19 10.09 -1.44
CA ALA A 121 -4.23 11.05 -1.09
C ALA A 121 -5.43 10.34 -0.42
N PHE A 122 -5.85 9.20 -0.96
CA PHE A 122 -6.92 8.37 -0.39
C PHE A 122 -6.65 7.98 1.07
N ILE A 123 -5.47 7.41 1.34
CA ILE A 123 -5.07 6.99 2.68
C ILE A 123 -4.94 8.19 3.63
N LYS A 124 -4.36 9.30 3.15
CA LYS A 124 -4.25 10.54 3.94
C LYS A 124 -5.61 11.15 4.26
N SER A 125 -6.59 11.08 3.36
CA SER A 125 -7.95 11.57 3.63
C SER A 125 -8.64 10.74 4.72
N ILE A 126 -8.51 9.42 4.69
CA ILE A 126 -9.08 8.54 5.73
C ILE A 126 -8.38 8.81 7.08
N ARG A 127 -7.05 8.88 7.09
CA ARG A 127 -6.24 9.23 8.27
C ARG A 127 -6.61 10.60 8.84
N GLY A 128 -6.80 11.58 7.97
CA GLY A 128 -7.25 12.94 8.29
C GLY A 128 -8.73 13.04 8.69
N SER A 129 -9.45 11.92 8.72
CA SER A 129 -10.87 11.84 9.08
C SER A 129 -11.80 12.63 8.16
N ASP A 130 -11.47 12.73 6.87
CA ASP A 130 -12.32 13.33 5.85
C ASP A 130 -12.98 12.24 4.97
N PRO A 131 -14.22 11.82 5.28
CA PRO A 131 -14.93 10.80 4.50
C PRO A 131 -15.29 11.29 3.08
N ASN A 132 -15.45 12.59 2.87
CA ASN A 132 -15.84 13.13 1.56
C ASN A 132 -14.67 13.05 0.58
N ALA A 133 -13.50 13.54 1.01
CA ALA A 133 -12.28 13.43 0.22
C ALA A 133 -11.90 11.95 -0.01
N ALA A 134 -12.05 11.10 1.01
CA ALA A 134 -11.75 9.68 0.88
C ALA A 134 -12.63 8.98 -0.17
N VAL A 135 -13.95 9.22 -0.17
CA VAL A 135 -14.85 8.65 -1.19
C VAL A 135 -14.58 9.24 -2.58
N TYR A 136 -14.18 10.51 -2.68
CA TYR A 136 -13.76 11.10 -3.95
C TYR A 136 -12.52 10.39 -4.52
N TRP A 137 -11.46 10.19 -3.71
CA TRP A 137 -10.27 9.48 -4.16
C TRP A 137 -10.54 8.01 -4.46
N LEU A 138 -11.46 7.36 -3.72
CA LEU A 138 -11.97 6.04 -4.07
C LEU A 138 -12.60 6.03 -5.47
N ALA A 139 -13.48 6.99 -5.77
CA ALA A 139 -14.12 7.09 -7.08
C ALA A 139 -13.10 7.33 -8.21
N ARG A 140 -12.05 8.12 -7.95
CA ARG A 140 -10.93 8.33 -8.88
C ARG A 140 -10.15 7.04 -9.16
N MET A 141 -9.85 6.25 -8.14
CA MET A 141 -9.20 4.94 -8.32
C MET A 141 -10.08 3.98 -9.13
N ILE A 142 -11.37 3.93 -8.81
CA ILE A 142 -12.36 3.10 -9.52
C ILE A 142 -12.42 3.49 -11.00
N ALA A 143 -12.55 4.79 -11.30
CA ALA A 143 -12.59 5.28 -12.67
C ALA A 143 -11.27 5.03 -13.42
N GLY A 144 -10.15 4.99 -12.70
CA GLY A 144 -8.83 4.62 -13.22
C GLY A 144 -8.63 3.11 -13.42
N GLY A 145 -9.62 2.26 -13.13
CA GLY A 145 -9.50 0.81 -13.31
C GLY A 145 -8.70 0.11 -12.21
N GLU A 146 -8.58 0.73 -11.03
CA GLU A 146 -7.88 0.15 -9.90
C GLU A 146 -8.53 -1.15 -9.42
N ASP A 147 -7.70 -2.11 -9.01
CA ASP A 147 -8.20 -3.39 -8.50
C ASP A 147 -8.91 -3.20 -7.15
N ALA A 148 -10.17 -3.65 -7.05
CA ALA A 148 -10.92 -3.60 -5.80
C ALA A 148 -10.19 -4.30 -4.64
N SER A 149 -9.47 -5.39 -4.94
CA SER A 149 -8.66 -6.12 -3.97
C SER A 149 -7.44 -5.32 -3.52
N PHE A 150 -6.84 -4.53 -4.42
CA PHE A 150 -5.77 -3.61 -4.05
C PHE A 150 -6.26 -2.54 -3.08
N ILE A 151 -7.38 -1.89 -3.40
CA ILE A 151 -7.97 -0.86 -2.52
C ILE A 151 -8.30 -1.47 -1.15
N ALA A 152 -8.94 -2.64 -1.12
CA ALA A 152 -9.31 -3.31 0.13
C ALA A 152 -8.09 -3.73 0.98
N ARG A 153 -6.97 -4.16 0.37
CA ARG A 153 -5.71 -4.41 1.10
C ARG A 153 -5.20 -3.14 1.79
N ARG A 154 -5.27 -2.00 1.12
CA ARG A 154 -4.84 -0.71 1.69
C ARG A 154 -5.71 -0.28 2.86
N LEU A 155 -7.02 -0.56 2.82
CA LEU A 155 -7.93 -0.34 3.95
C LEU A 155 -7.64 -1.26 5.14
N LEU A 156 -7.25 -2.52 4.89
CA LEU A 156 -6.89 -3.46 5.94
C LEU A 156 -5.63 -3.03 6.72
N ILE A 157 -4.62 -2.55 6.00
CA ILE A 157 -3.40 -1.98 6.61
C ILE A 157 -3.77 -0.74 7.42
N LEU A 158 -4.50 0.21 6.82
CA LEU A 158 -4.92 1.44 7.47
C LEU A 158 -5.71 1.18 8.76
N ALA A 159 -6.58 0.16 8.78
CA ALA A 159 -7.36 -0.17 9.96
C ALA A 159 -6.47 -0.51 11.18
N SER A 160 -5.28 -1.09 10.95
CA SER A 160 -4.32 -1.39 12.02
C SER A 160 -3.34 -0.24 12.28
N GLU A 161 -2.96 0.52 11.24
CA GLU A 161 -1.96 1.59 11.31
C GLU A 161 -2.52 2.90 11.89
N ASP A 162 -3.71 3.31 11.45
CA ASP A 162 -4.26 4.64 11.72
C ASP A 162 -5.46 4.64 12.69
N ILE A 163 -6.07 3.49 12.92
CA ILE A 163 -7.22 3.33 13.83
C ILE A 163 -6.84 2.45 15.02
N GLY A 164 -6.26 1.28 14.77
CA GLY A 164 -5.69 0.40 15.80
C GLY A 164 -6.70 0.07 16.91
N ASN A 165 -6.24 0.17 18.15
CA ASN A 165 -7.05 -0.16 19.33
C ASN A 165 -8.05 0.95 19.72
N ALA A 166 -8.04 2.10 19.04
CA ALA A 166 -9.08 3.12 19.24
C ALA A 166 -10.45 2.63 18.77
N ASN A 167 -10.48 1.77 17.75
CA ASN A 167 -11.66 1.05 17.30
C ASN A 167 -11.27 -0.30 16.66
N PRO A 168 -11.14 -1.38 17.46
CA PRO A 168 -10.71 -2.70 16.96
C PRO A 168 -11.64 -3.29 15.88
N ASN A 169 -12.91 -2.88 15.83
CA ASN A 169 -13.86 -3.34 14.81
C ASN A 169 -13.50 -2.86 13.40
N ALA A 170 -12.66 -1.82 13.26
CA ALA A 170 -12.15 -1.36 11.98
C ALA A 170 -11.42 -2.48 11.21
N LEU A 171 -10.59 -3.26 11.90
CA LEU A 171 -9.88 -4.37 11.29
C LEU A 171 -10.84 -5.48 10.83
N LEU A 172 -11.87 -5.77 11.64
CA LEU A 172 -12.90 -6.75 11.30
C LEU A 172 -13.69 -6.31 10.07
N LEU A 173 -14.14 -5.06 10.02
CA LEU A 173 -14.89 -4.53 8.88
C LEU A 173 -14.03 -4.49 7.61
N ALA A 174 -12.78 -4.04 7.71
CA ALA A 174 -11.85 -4.01 6.59
C ALA A 174 -11.53 -5.42 6.07
N ASN A 175 -11.40 -6.41 6.95
CA ASN A 175 -11.21 -7.81 6.56
C ASN A 175 -12.45 -8.37 5.85
N THR A 176 -13.65 -8.11 6.38
CA THR A 176 -14.90 -8.49 5.72
C THR A 176 -15.02 -7.82 4.35
N CYS A 177 -14.69 -6.52 4.25
CA CYS A 177 -14.63 -5.80 2.98
C CYS A 177 -13.70 -6.51 1.98
N PHE A 178 -12.47 -6.82 2.39
CA PHE A 178 -11.50 -7.55 1.56
C PHE A 178 -12.03 -8.89 1.08
N GLN A 179 -12.68 -9.67 1.95
CA GLN A 179 -13.29 -10.94 1.54
C GLN A 179 -14.47 -10.72 0.59
N SER A 180 -15.36 -9.77 0.90
CA SER A 180 -16.55 -9.50 0.11
C SER A 180 -16.24 -8.99 -1.29
N VAL A 181 -15.23 -8.14 -1.49
CA VAL A 181 -14.89 -7.65 -2.83
C VAL A 181 -14.39 -8.77 -3.75
N ASN A 182 -13.73 -9.79 -3.19
CA ASN A 182 -13.28 -10.97 -3.93
C ASN A 182 -14.43 -11.93 -4.30
N VAL A 183 -15.50 -11.96 -3.50
CA VAL A 183 -16.64 -12.86 -3.73
C VAL A 183 -17.70 -12.23 -4.63
N ILE A 184 -17.97 -10.93 -4.48
CA ILE A 184 -19.09 -10.25 -5.13
C ILE A 184 -18.73 -9.79 -6.55
N GLY A 185 -17.50 -9.30 -6.76
CA GLY A 185 -17.07 -8.78 -8.06
C GLY A 185 -17.59 -7.37 -8.36
N TRP A 186 -17.34 -6.91 -9.58
CA TRP A 186 -17.64 -5.55 -10.05
C TRP A 186 -18.96 -5.51 -10.84
N PRO A 187 -19.80 -4.46 -10.72
CA PRO A 187 -19.56 -3.18 -10.04
C PRO A 187 -19.98 -3.09 -8.57
N GLU A 188 -20.70 -4.06 -8.00
CA GLU A 188 -21.29 -3.99 -6.64
C GLU A 188 -20.25 -3.80 -5.53
N SER A 189 -19.02 -4.30 -5.72
CA SER A 189 -17.90 -4.09 -4.78
C SER A 189 -17.64 -2.63 -4.43
N ARG A 190 -17.97 -1.66 -5.31
CA ARG A 190 -17.85 -0.22 -5.03
C ARG A 190 -18.64 0.23 -3.81
N ILE A 191 -19.78 -0.40 -3.55
CA ILE A 191 -20.70 -0.05 -2.46
C ILE A 191 -20.06 -0.48 -1.12
N ILE A 192 -19.52 -1.70 -1.08
CA ILE A 192 -18.87 -2.28 0.09
C ILE A 192 -17.59 -1.50 0.43
N LEU A 193 -16.81 -1.16 -0.60
CA LEU A 193 -15.62 -0.30 -0.45
C LEU A 193 -16.01 1.07 0.13
N SER A 194 -17.02 1.73 -0.44
CA SER A 194 -17.47 3.05 0.03
C SER A 194 -17.93 3.02 1.49
N GLN A 195 -18.75 2.03 1.88
CA GLN A 195 -19.19 1.84 3.26
C GLN A 195 -18.00 1.69 4.22
N THR A 196 -17.02 0.88 3.85
CA THR A 196 -15.82 0.63 4.66
C THR A 196 -14.97 1.88 4.78
N VAL A 197 -14.75 2.61 3.67
CA VAL A 197 -14.01 3.87 3.65
C VAL A 197 -14.61 4.89 4.59
N VAL A 198 -15.94 5.10 4.53
CA VAL A 198 -16.63 6.06 5.40
C VAL A 198 -16.51 5.64 6.87
N TYR A 199 -16.66 4.35 7.19
CA TYR A 199 -16.48 3.85 8.54
C TYR A 199 -15.06 4.10 9.09
N LEU A 200 -14.03 3.82 8.29
CA LEU A 200 -12.64 4.04 8.70
C LEU A 200 -12.33 5.54 8.85
N ALA A 201 -12.81 6.37 7.91
CA ALA A 201 -12.61 7.82 7.96
C ALA A 201 -13.28 8.44 9.19
N THR A 202 -14.43 7.91 9.62
CA THR A 202 -15.17 8.41 10.80
C THR A 202 -14.78 7.73 12.12
N SER A 203 -13.90 6.73 12.10
CA SER A 203 -13.42 6.06 13.31
C SER A 203 -12.44 6.92 14.10
N ALA A 204 -12.39 6.72 15.42
CA ALA A 204 -11.33 7.29 16.25
C ALA A 204 -9.95 6.82 15.75
N LYS A 205 -8.98 7.74 15.71
CA LYS A 205 -7.64 7.46 15.19
C LYS A 205 -6.65 7.12 16.31
N SER A 206 -5.79 6.16 16.05
CA SER A 206 -4.64 5.85 16.90
C SER A 206 -3.62 5.04 16.11
N ASN A 207 -2.37 5.50 16.15
CA ASN A 207 -1.21 4.77 15.65
C ASN A 207 -0.41 4.12 16.80
N ALA A 208 -0.96 4.05 18.03
CA ALA A 208 -0.22 3.61 19.21
C ALA A 208 0.35 2.20 19.09
N SER A 209 -0.42 1.25 18.55
CA SER A 209 0.04 -0.12 18.28
C SER A 209 1.07 -0.20 17.16
N TYR A 210 0.91 0.63 16.12
CA TYR A 210 1.86 0.74 15.01
C TYR A 210 3.21 1.31 15.48
N GLU A 211 3.21 2.37 16.29
CA GLU A 211 4.45 2.90 16.87
C GLU A 211 5.11 1.92 17.84
N ALA A 212 4.32 1.15 18.59
CA ALA A 212 4.85 0.19 19.57
C ALA A 212 5.73 -0.88 18.90
N ILE A 213 5.26 -1.47 17.79
CA ILE A 213 6.07 -2.46 17.06
C ILE A 213 7.29 -1.81 16.41
N GLY A 214 7.17 -0.60 15.86
CA GLY A 214 8.31 0.13 15.30
C GLY A 214 9.41 0.42 16.33
N LYS A 215 9.03 0.90 17.52
CA LYS A 215 9.96 1.14 18.64
C LYS A 215 10.62 -0.16 19.12
N ALA A 216 9.86 -1.25 19.22
CA ALA A 216 10.39 -2.55 19.62
C ALA A 216 11.40 -3.09 18.58
N GLN A 217 11.08 -3.02 17.28
CA GLN A 217 11.99 -3.43 16.20
C GLN A 217 13.26 -2.59 16.17
N GLN A 218 13.14 -1.27 16.39
CA GLN A 218 14.30 -0.39 16.49
C GLN A 218 15.22 -0.78 17.66
N LEU A 219 14.65 -1.12 18.82
CA LEU A 219 15.46 -1.53 19.97
C LEU A 219 16.12 -2.90 19.76
N VAL A 220 15.42 -3.85 19.12
CA VAL A 220 16.00 -5.15 18.74
C VAL A 220 17.20 -4.95 17.81
N ALA A 221 17.09 -4.05 16.83
CA ALA A 221 18.19 -3.73 15.93
C ALA A 221 19.42 -3.12 16.66
N GLN A 222 19.20 -2.42 17.78
CA GLN A 222 20.27 -1.80 18.59
C GLN A 222 20.88 -2.76 19.61
N THR A 223 20.08 -3.64 20.21
CA THR A 223 20.48 -4.48 21.35
C THR A 223 20.89 -5.89 20.94
N GLY A 224 20.55 -6.32 19.72
CA GLY A 224 20.77 -7.68 19.25
C GLY A 224 19.89 -8.70 19.97
N ASP A 225 20.37 -9.93 20.07
CA ASP A 225 19.60 -11.06 20.62
C ASP A 225 19.73 -11.14 22.15
N LEU A 226 19.09 -10.22 22.86
CA LEU A 226 18.99 -10.30 24.32
C LEU A 226 18.33 -11.62 24.76
N PRO A 227 18.87 -12.31 25.79
CA PRO A 227 18.37 -13.61 26.18
C PRO A 227 16.97 -13.51 26.81
N VAL A 228 16.11 -14.49 26.51
CA VAL A 228 14.83 -14.66 27.21
C VAL A 228 15.09 -14.92 28.70
N PRO A 229 14.42 -14.19 29.62
CA PRO A 229 14.52 -14.42 31.07
C PRO A 229 14.24 -15.89 31.44
N LEU A 230 15.02 -16.43 32.39
CA LEU A 230 14.98 -17.87 32.74
C LEU A 230 13.58 -18.36 33.12
N HIS A 231 12.84 -17.57 33.89
CA HIS A 231 11.48 -17.88 34.34
C HIS A 231 10.43 -17.83 33.21
N LEU A 232 10.76 -17.32 32.03
CA LEU A 232 9.89 -17.36 30.85
C LEU A 232 10.28 -18.46 29.85
N ARG A 233 11.44 -19.11 30.04
CA ARG A 233 11.90 -20.16 29.13
C ARG A 233 11.05 -21.42 29.29
N ASN A 234 10.76 -22.06 28.17
CA ASN A 234 10.14 -23.38 28.19
C ASN A 234 11.13 -24.42 28.75
N ALA A 235 10.65 -25.34 29.59
CA ALA A 235 11.45 -26.39 30.22
C ALA A 235 10.87 -27.80 29.99
N PRO A 236 10.80 -28.26 28.73
CA PRO A 236 10.19 -29.55 28.40
C PRO A 236 11.03 -30.76 28.87
N THR A 237 12.35 -30.62 28.99
CA THR A 237 13.26 -31.72 29.37
C THR A 237 13.64 -31.67 30.85
N LYS A 238 14.02 -32.84 31.42
CA LYS A 238 14.54 -32.92 32.80
C LYS A 238 15.80 -32.07 32.99
N LEU A 239 16.70 -32.05 32.00
CA LEU A 239 17.90 -31.24 32.04
C LEU A 239 17.57 -29.74 32.15
N MET A 240 16.63 -29.25 31.33
CA MET A 240 16.19 -27.85 31.35
C MET A 240 15.58 -27.44 32.70
N LYS A 241 14.77 -28.31 33.31
CA LYS A 241 14.24 -28.08 34.67
C LYS A 241 15.35 -28.03 35.71
N ASN A 242 16.32 -28.94 35.62
CA ASN A 242 17.45 -29.00 36.57
C ASN A 242 18.36 -27.77 36.50
N ILE A 243 18.49 -27.14 35.33
CA ILE A 243 19.24 -25.87 35.15
C ILE A 243 18.37 -24.62 35.36
N GLY A 244 17.14 -24.79 35.88
CA GLY A 244 16.28 -23.68 36.31
C GLY A 244 15.43 -23.02 35.22
N TYR A 245 15.26 -23.62 34.03
CA TYR A 245 14.37 -23.07 33.01
C TYR A 245 12.92 -23.15 33.50
N GLY A 246 12.18 -22.05 33.33
CA GLY A 246 10.79 -21.93 33.79
C GLY A 246 10.64 -21.98 35.32
N ALA A 247 11.74 -22.07 36.07
CA ALA A 247 11.70 -21.98 37.52
C ALA A 247 11.23 -20.58 37.91
N ALA A 248 10.42 -20.50 38.97
CA ALA A 248 9.81 -19.26 39.46
C ALA A 248 8.86 -18.54 38.47
N TYR A 249 8.41 -19.19 37.39
CA TYR A 249 7.34 -18.66 36.56
C TYR A 249 6.06 -18.47 37.38
N GLN A 250 5.56 -17.24 37.42
CA GLN A 250 4.29 -16.89 38.03
C GLN A 250 3.16 -17.04 37.02
N TYR A 251 2.31 -18.06 37.23
CA TYR A 251 1.13 -18.27 36.39
C TYR A 251 0.03 -17.26 36.74
N ALA A 252 -0.14 -16.23 35.92
CA ALA A 252 -0.99 -15.06 36.20
C ALA A 252 -2.42 -15.40 36.68
N HIS A 253 -3.06 -16.44 36.14
CA HIS A 253 -4.41 -16.87 36.56
C HIS A 253 -4.49 -17.41 38.00
N ALA A 254 -3.36 -17.74 38.62
CA ALA A 254 -3.30 -18.14 40.03
C ALA A 254 -3.21 -16.93 40.99
N PHE A 255 -3.05 -15.71 40.47
CA PHE A 255 -2.94 -14.49 41.26
C PHE A 255 -4.23 -13.66 41.17
N GLU A 256 -4.44 -12.81 42.17
CA GLU A 256 -5.60 -11.92 42.22
C GLU A 256 -5.66 -11.03 40.97
N GLY A 257 -6.86 -10.86 40.42
CA GLY A 257 -7.07 -10.08 39.20
C GLY A 257 -6.50 -10.72 37.92
N ASN A 258 -6.09 -12.00 37.98
CA ASN A 258 -5.41 -12.70 36.89
C ASN A 258 -4.10 -12.01 36.45
N PHE A 259 -3.34 -11.46 37.41
CA PHE A 259 -2.13 -10.69 37.13
C PHE A 259 -0.97 -11.07 38.07
N ALA A 260 0.19 -11.34 37.49
CA ALA A 260 1.44 -11.59 38.21
C ALA A 260 2.42 -10.42 37.98
N ASP A 261 2.90 -9.80 39.06
CA ASP A 261 3.91 -8.75 39.00
C ASP A 261 5.30 -9.38 38.81
N GLN A 262 5.59 -9.71 37.56
CA GLN A 262 6.82 -10.38 37.12
C GLN A 262 7.48 -9.58 35.99
N GLU A 263 8.81 -9.68 35.87
CA GLU A 263 9.50 -9.15 34.70
C GLU A 263 9.24 -10.03 33.47
N TYR A 264 8.90 -9.41 32.34
CA TYR A 264 8.69 -10.11 31.07
C TYR A 264 9.71 -9.71 30.01
N LEU A 265 10.34 -8.54 30.16
CA LEU A 265 11.44 -8.11 29.30
C LEU A 265 12.80 -8.65 29.80
N PRO A 266 13.81 -8.76 28.93
CA PRO A 266 15.18 -8.94 29.37
C PRO A 266 15.60 -7.85 30.37
N GLU A 267 16.44 -8.22 31.35
CA GLU A 267 16.89 -7.33 32.43
C GLU A 267 17.44 -5.99 31.90
N ASN A 268 18.25 -6.04 30.84
CA ASN A 268 18.88 -4.86 30.23
C ASN A 268 17.89 -3.82 29.69
N ILE A 269 16.65 -4.23 29.40
CA ILE A 269 15.59 -3.36 28.85
C ILE A 269 14.34 -3.38 29.73
N SER A 270 14.45 -3.83 30.97
CA SER A 270 13.38 -3.82 31.96
C SER A 270 12.76 -2.42 32.07
N GLY A 271 11.43 -2.37 32.17
CA GLY A 271 10.69 -1.10 32.28
C GLY A 271 10.61 -0.28 30.98
N THR A 272 11.16 -0.76 29.86
CA THR A 272 11.03 -0.05 28.57
C THR A 272 9.57 -0.07 28.11
N LYS A 273 8.99 1.12 27.88
CA LYS A 273 7.63 1.27 27.38
C LYS A 273 7.62 1.41 25.85
N PHE A 274 7.12 0.39 25.16
CA PHE A 274 6.91 0.43 23.70
C PHE A 274 5.52 0.95 23.34
N TYR A 275 4.50 0.44 24.03
CA TYR A 275 3.10 0.79 23.80
C TYR A 275 2.68 1.93 24.72
N GLN A 276 2.21 3.02 24.13
CA GLN A 276 1.59 4.13 24.83
C GLN A 276 0.19 4.31 24.26
N PRO A 277 -0.88 3.94 24.99
CA PRO A 277 -2.25 4.13 24.52
C PRO A 277 -2.51 5.61 24.16
N GLY A 278 -3.30 5.85 23.11
CA GLY A 278 -3.72 7.18 22.70
C GLY A 278 -4.79 7.79 23.60
N GLN A 279 -5.13 9.06 23.35
CA GLN A 279 -6.06 9.85 24.17
C GLN A 279 -7.55 9.68 23.81
N ASN A 280 -7.92 8.62 23.11
CA ASN A 280 -9.32 8.31 22.81
C ASN A 280 -9.98 7.49 23.94
N SER A 281 -11.31 7.43 23.96
CA SER A 281 -12.07 6.81 25.06
C SER A 281 -11.81 5.30 25.23
N ALA A 282 -11.54 4.58 24.15
CA ALA A 282 -11.24 3.15 24.20
C ALA A 282 -9.85 2.91 24.81
N GLU A 283 -8.84 3.62 24.32
CA GLU A 283 -7.45 3.48 24.77
C GLU A 283 -7.21 4.11 26.15
N ALA A 284 -7.96 5.13 26.54
CA ALA A 284 -7.92 5.69 27.90
C ALA A 284 -8.30 4.62 28.95
N LYS A 285 -9.32 3.80 28.68
CA LYS A 285 -9.68 2.67 29.56
C LYS A 285 -8.56 1.64 29.64
N ALA A 286 -7.90 1.35 28.51
CA ALA A 286 -6.76 0.45 28.48
C ALA A 286 -5.58 1.03 29.29
N GLN A 287 -5.30 2.32 29.16
CA GLN A 287 -4.25 3.00 29.93
C GLN A 287 -4.53 2.94 31.44
N GLU A 288 -5.75 3.24 31.87
CA GLU A 288 -6.13 3.13 33.28
C GLU A 288 -5.98 1.71 33.82
N HIS A 289 -6.37 0.71 33.03
CA HIS A 289 -6.19 -0.70 33.40
C HIS A 289 -4.71 -1.06 33.52
N LEU A 290 -3.88 -0.71 32.54
CA LEU A 290 -2.44 -0.94 32.55
C LEU A 290 -1.75 -0.21 33.71
N LYS A 291 -2.19 1.00 34.05
CA LYS A 291 -1.69 1.76 35.20
C LYS A 291 -2.00 1.08 36.53
N LYS A 292 -3.18 0.48 36.68
CA LYS A 292 -3.54 -0.29 37.88
C LYS A 292 -2.67 -1.55 38.03
N LEU A 293 -2.42 -2.26 36.92
CA LEU A 293 -1.61 -3.48 36.92
C LEU A 293 -0.12 -3.19 37.15
N TRP A 294 0.46 -2.31 36.34
CA TRP A 294 1.91 -2.07 36.28
C TRP A 294 2.39 -0.91 37.15
N LYS A 295 1.46 -0.17 37.78
CA LYS A 295 1.76 0.96 38.67
C LYS A 295 2.74 1.93 37.99
N GLY A 296 3.92 2.11 38.58
CA GLY A 296 4.96 3.00 38.05
C GLY A 296 5.93 2.37 37.04
N LYS A 297 5.91 1.04 36.83
CA LYS A 297 6.97 0.33 36.09
C LYS A 297 7.24 0.91 34.69
N TYR A 298 6.17 1.23 33.96
CA TYR A 298 6.24 1.79 32.60
C TYR A 298 5.81 3.28 32.53
N GLY A 299 5.42 3.88 33.67
CA GLY A 299 4.92 5.25 33.73
C GLY A 299 3.68 5.50 32.86
N TYR A 300 2.60 4.76 33.09
CA TYR A 300 1.29 4.96 32.43
C TYR A 300 0.43 6.04 33.10
#